data_AF-A0A1N6J999-F1
#
_entry.id   AF-A0A1N6J999-F1
#
_cell.length_a   1.000
_cell.length_b   1.000
_cell.length_c   1.000
_cell.angle_alpha   90.00
_cell.angle_beta   90.00
_cell.angle_gamma   90.00
#
_symmetry.space_group_name_H-M   'P 1'
#
loop_
_entity.id
_entity.type
_entity.pdbx_description
1 polymer ?
#
loop_
_entity_poly.entity_id
_entity_poly.type
_entity_poly.pdbx_seq_one_letter_code
_entity_poly.pdbx_strand_id
1 'polypeptide(L)'
;MKTLKLHPLMTISLLQMQIQRLLHCNVAVYIHHSLANTFDTLKEAGLENEAMVEHPIDETLSLREFEEELEEKFNFSMELCNKDSKPFTNKSIRLFQITPCSEGETGKQLDISLELLAKQARGSNQQNRAV
;
A
#
# COMPACT_ATOMS: atom_id res chain seq x y z
N MET A 1 8.45 -17.43 -0.68
CA MET A 1 8.18 -16.62 0.53
C MET A 1 7.89 -15.20 0.08
N LYS A 2 6.85 -14.58 0.63
CA LYS A 2 6.47 -13.20 0.30
C LYS A 2 7.28 -12.24 1.17
N THR A 3 7.80 -11.19 0.57
CA THR A 3 8.64 -10.20 1.27
C THR A 3 8.13 -8.81 0.96
N LEU A 4 7.74 -8.09 2.00
CA LEU A 4 7.35 -6.69 1.95
C LEU A 4 8.61 -5.83 1.98
N LYS A 5 8.77 -4.99 0.96
CA LYS A 5 9.88 -4.05 0.84
C LYS A 5 9.39 -2.65 1.16
N LEU A 6 9.92 -2.04 2.20
CA LEU A 6 9.52 -0.70 2.67
C LEU A 6 10.69 0.26 2.50
N HIS A 7 10.42 1.42 1.91
CA HIS A 7 11.40 2.49 1.79
C HIS A 7 10.74 3.79 2.25
N PRO A 8 11.42 4.68 3.01
CA PRO A 8 10.81 5.91 3.54
C PRO A 8 10.19 6.79 2.43
N LEU A 9 10.82 6.85 1.27
CA LEU A 9 10.32 7.61 0.09
C LEU A 9 9.29 6.86 -0.75
N MET A 10 8.90 5.64 -0.38
CA MET A 10 7.84 4.91 -1.07
C MET A 10 6.51 5.61 -0.82
N THR A 11 5.71 5.81 -1.86
CA THR A 11 4.38 6.38 -1.73
C THR A 11 3.38 5.35 -1.22
N ILE A 12 2.28 5.81 -0.62
CA ILE A 12 1.17 4.94 -0.19
C ILE A 12 0.62 4.11 -1.36
N SER A 13 0.51 4.70 -2.55
CA SER A 13 0.11 3.98 -3.78
C SER A 13 1.03 2.80 -4.11
N LEU A 14 2.35 2.96 -3.96
CA LEU A 14 3.31 1.87 -4.19
C LEU A 14 3.19 0.77 -3.14
N LEU A 15 2.97 1.15 -1.87
CA LEU A 15 2.70 0.18 -0.80
C LEU A 15 1.41 -0.60 -1.10
N GLN A 16 0.34 0.09 -1.48
CA GLN A 16 -0.94 -0.53 -1.84
C GLN A 16 -0.79 -1.53 -2.99
N MET A 17 -0.08 -1.16 -4.06
CA MET A 17 0.21 -2.06 -5.17
C MET A 17 1.01 -3.29 -4.74
N GLN A 18 1.99 -3.10 -3.84
CA GLN A 18 2.80 -4.19 -3.33
C GLN A 18 1.96 -5.16 -2.49
N ILE A 19 1.15 -4.66 -1.56
CA ILE A 19 0.24 -5.48 -0.74
C ILE A 19 -0.78 -6.21 -1.62
N GLN A 20 -1.35 -5.54 -2.62
CA GLN A 20 -2.28 -6.19 -3.55
C GLN A 20 -1.63 -7.34 -4.31
N ARG A 21 -0.37 -7.20 -4.74
CA ARG A 21 0.36 -8.27 -5.43
C ARG A 21 0.75 -9.42 -4.50
N LEU A 22 1.13 -9.11 -3.27
CA LEU A 22 1.58 -10.11 -2.30
C LEU A 22 0.39 -10.83 -1.64
N LEU A 23 -0.63 -10.11 -1.18
CA LEU A 23 -1.70 -10.62 -0.33
C LEU A 23 -3.05 -10.70 -1.04
N HIS A 24 -3.15 -10.21 -2.28
CA HIS A 24 -4.38 -10.17 -3.06
C HIS A 24 -5.55 -9.43 -2.42
N CYS A 25 -5.25 -8.47 -1.55
CA CYS A 25 -6.21 -7.59 -0.91
C CYS A 25 -5.79 -6.12 -1.03
N ASN A 26 -6.71 -5.22 -0.76
CA ASN A 26 -6.42 -3.80 -0.71
C ASN A 26 -5.91 -3.42 0.69
N VAL A 27 -5.38 -2.21 0.85
CA VAL A 27 -4.94 -1.68 2.14
C VAL A 27 -5.24 -0.19 2.25
N ALA A 28 -5.77 0.22 3.39
CA ALA A 28 -5.89 1.61 3.81
C ALA A 28 -4.72 1.95 4.74
N VAL A 29 -4.11 3.12 4.57
CA VAL A 29 -3.04 3.61 5.44
C VAL A 29 -3.52 4.90 6.07
N TYR A 30 -3.18 5.11 7.34
CA TYR A 30 -3.64 6.28 8.10
C TYR A 30 -2.46 7.12 8.56
N ILE A 31 -2.56 8.43 8.38
CA ILE A 31 -1.62 9.43 8.88
C ILE A 31 -2.41 10.36 9.81
N HIS A 32 -1.98 10.47 11.07
CA HIS A 32 -2.66 11.28 12.08
C HIS A 32 -4.18 11.04 12.13
N HIS A 33 -4.60 9.77 12.16
CA HIS A 33 -6.00 9.32 12.19
C HIS A 33 -6.85 9.66 10.95
N SER A 34 -6.21 10.13 9.88
CA SER A 34 -6.87 10.42 8.60
C SER A 34 -6.38 9.45 7.53
N LEU A 35 -7.24 9.11 6.56
CA LEU A 35 -6.82 8.28 5.43
C LEU A 35 -5.73 8.99 4.65
N ALA A 36 -4.61 8.30 4.43
CA ALA A 36 -3.47 8.81 3.70
C ALA A 36 -3.80 9.06 2.22
N ASN A 37 -3.21 10.10 1.65
CA ASN A 37 -3.24 10.32 0.21
C ASN A 37 -2.33 9.30 -0.49
N THR A 38 -2.67 8.95 -1.73
CA THR A 38 -1.90 8.01 -2.55
C THR A 38 -0.47 8.50 -2.85
N PHE A 39 -0.23 9.81 -2.77
CA PHE A 39 1.07 10.44 -2.97
C PHE A 39 1.87 10.64 -1.68
N ASP A 40 1.25 10.51 -0.51
CA ASP A 40 1.96 10.59 0.75
C ASP A 40 3.01 9.48 0.81
N THR A 41 4.07 9.72 1.55
CA THR A 41 5.20 8.80 1.71
C THR A 41 5.09 7.99 3.00
N LEU A 42 5.73 6.83 3.05
CA LEU A 42 5.82 6.05 4.29
C LEU A 42 6.53 6.83 5.41
N LYS A 43 7.47 7.71 5.04
CA LYS A 43 8.10 8.63 5.99
C LYS A 43 7.08 9.58 6.65
N GLU A 44 6.16 10.15 5.87
CA GLU A 44 5.07 10.99 6.41
C GLU A 44 4.08 10.17 7.24
N ALA A 45 3.94 8.87 6.95
CA ALA A 45 3.10 7.96 7.72
C ALA A 45 3.72 7.50 9.05
N GLY A 46 5.01 7.73 9.28
CA GLY A 46 5.70 7.38 10.53
C GLY A 46 6.86 6.38 10.38
N LEU A 47 7.18 5.92 9.16
CA LEU A 47 8.34 5.05 8.94
C LEU A 47 9.64 5.83 9.17
N GLU A 48 10.28 5.59 10.31
CA GLU A 48 11.49 6.30 10.74
C GLU A 48 12.78 5.76 10.10
N ASN A 49 12.75 4.55 9.52
CA ASN A 49 13.92 3.95 8.89
C ASN A 49 14.45 4.80 7.72
N GLU A 50 15.75 5.10 7.75
CA GLU A 50 16.41 5.89 6.69
C GLU A 50 16.75 5.06 5.44
N ALA A 51 16.65 3.73 5.52
CA ALA A 51 17.03 2.81 4.46
C ALA A 51 15.90 1.85 4.09
N MET A 52 16.07 1.15 2.98
CA MET A 52 15.17 0.08 2.55
C MET A 52 15.15 -1.06 3.57
N VAL A 53 13.96 -1.49 3.98
CA VAL A 53 13.74 -2.63 4.85
C VAL A 53 13.04 -3.74 4.10
N GLU A 54 13.55 -4.96 4.25
CA GLU A 54 12.89 -6.17 3.76
C GLU A 54 12.27 -6.91 4.93
N HIS A 55 10.96 -7.11 4.88
CA HIS A 55 10.18 -7.74 5.92
C HIS A 55 9.50 -9.01 5.37
N PRO A 56 9.91 -10.22 5.80
CA PRO A 56 9.26 -11.45 5.38
C PRO A 56 7.84 -11.50 5.96
N ILE A 57 6.87 -11.87 5.13
CA ILE A 57 5.48 -12.02 5.56
C ILE A 57 5.25 -13.46 6.01
N ASP A 58 4.80 -13.63 7.25
CA ASP A 58 4.25 -14.89 7.74
C ASP A 58 2.77 -15.02 7.35
N GLU A 59 2.50 -15.83 6.32
CA GLU A 59 1.14 -16.01 5.81
C GLU A 59 0.20 -16.73 6.79
N THR A 60 0.73 -17.31 7.87
CA THR A 60 -0.07 -17.98 8.90
C THR A 60 -0.73 -17.01 9.85
N LEU A 61 -0.27 -15.77 9.93
CA LEU A 61 -0.88 -14.72 10.77
C LEU A 61 -2.30 -14.42 10.34
N SER A 62 -3.13 -14.06 11.32
CA SER A 62 -4.42 -13.43 11.07
C SER A 62 -4.25 -11.99 10.56
N LEU A 63 -5.29 -11.46 9.93
CA LEU A 63 -5.29 -10.06 9.46
C LEU A 63 -4.93 -9.10 10.60
N ARG A 64 -5.52 -9.33 11.78
CA ARG A 64 -5.24 -8.52 12.97
C ARG A 64 -3.78 -8.57 13.38
N GLU A 65 -3.23 -9.77 13.54
CA GLU A 65 -1.84 -9.95 13.98
C GLU A 65 -0.86 -9.31 12.99
N PHE A 66 -1.14 -9.40 11.69
CA PHE A 66 -0.33 -8.77 10.66
C PHE A 66 -0.39 -7.23 10.69
N GLU A 67 -1.59 -6.66 10.88
CA GLU A 67 -1.77 -5.21 11.02
C GLU A 67 -1.03 -4.69 12.25
N GLU A 68 -1.20 -5.35 13.40
CA GLU A 68 -0.54 -5.02 14.67
C GLU A 68 1.01 -5.15 14.55
N GLU A 69 1.51 -6.23 13.94
CA GLU A 69 2.96 -6.43 13.76
C GLU A 69 3.60 -5.30 12.93
N LEU A 70 2.95 -4.89 11.83
CA LEU A 70 3.48 -3.82 10.99
C LEU A 70 3.44 -2.47 11.71
N GLU A 71 2.37 -2.19 12.44
CA GLU A 71 2.25 -0.96 13.22
C GLU A 71 3.32 -0.88 14.32
N GLU A 72 3.50 -1.94 15.10
CA GLU A 72 4.52 -2.02 16.16
C GLU A 72 5.95 -1.88 15.62
N LYS A 73 6.21 -2.43 14.43
CA LYS A 73 7.56 -2.48 13.87
C LYS A 73 7.95 -1.24 13.07
N PHE A 74 6.98 -0.60 12.43
CA PHE A 74 7.22 0.48 11.47
C PHE A 74 6.56 1.81 11.83
N ASN A 75 5.81 1.87 12.94
CA ASN A 75 5.19 3.09 13.48
C ASN A 75 4.17 3.77 12.53
N PHE A 76 3.56 3.00 11.62
CA PHE A 76 2.48 3.52 10.79
C PHE A 76 1.29 2.57 10.81
N SER A 77 0.08 3.13 10.90
CA SER A 77 -1.15 2.35 11.02
C SER A 77 -1.72 2.01 9.64
N MET A 78 -2.09 0.74 9.45
CA MET A 78 -2.75 0.29 8.22
C MET A 78 -3.89 -0.68 8.51
N GLU A 79 -4.79 -0.82 7.54
CA GLU A 79 -5.90 -1.75 7.60
C GLU A 79 -6.07 -2.50 6.29
N LEU A 80 -6.09 -3.83 6.35
CA LEU A 80 -6.36 -4.69 5.21
C LEU A 80 -7.84 -4.62 4.82
N CYS A 81 -8.06 -4.45 3.53
CA CYS A 81 -9.36 -4.25 2.93
C CYS A 81 -9.70 -5.35 1.92
N ASN A 82 -10.98 -5.70 1.84
CA ASN A 82 -11.52 -6.61 0.87
C ASN A 82 -11.53 -6.01 -0.55
N LYS A 83 -12.09 -6.76 -1.51
CA LYS A 83 -12.15 -6.36 -2.92
C LYS A 83 -12.92 -5.06 -3.17
N ASP A 84 -13.87 -4.74 -2.28
CA ASP A 84 -14.67 -3.52 -2.33
C ASP A 84 -13.98 -2.33 -1.67
N SER A 85 -12.69 -2.46 -1.32
CA SER A 85 -11.92 -1.47 -0.56
C SER A 85 -12.53 -1.15 0.81
N LYS A 86 -13.25 -2.10 1.40
CA LYS A 86 -13.78 -2.00 2.76
C LYS A 86 -12.93 -2.84 3.71
N PRO A 87 -12.69 -2.38 4.94
CA PRO A 87 -11.99 -3.17 5.96
C PRO A 87 -12.61 -4.56 6.14
N PHE A 88 -11.77 -5.58 6.31
CA PHE A 88 -12.28 -6.92 6.64
C PHE A 88 -12.97 -6.89 8.00
N THR A 89 -14.26 -7.26 8.05
CA THR A 89 -15.01 -7.36 9.30
C THR A 89 -14.52 -8.51 10.18
N ASN A 90 -14.12 -9.62 9.56
CA ASN A 90 -13.53 -10.75 10.26
C ASN A 90 -11.99 -10.65 10.21
N LYS A 91 -11.41 -10.12 11.29
CA LYS A 91 -9.96 -9.95 11.43
C LYS A 91 -9.19 -11.22 11.83
N SER A 92 -9.90 -12.32 12.10
CA SER A 92 -9.31 -13.61 12.45
C SER A 92 -9.02 -14.50 11.23
N ILE A 93 -9.36 -14.04 10.02
CA ILE A 93 -8.97 -14.69 8.76
C ILE A 93 -7.44 -14.71 8.66
N ARG A 94 -6.85 -15.83 8.26
CA ARG A 94 -5.41 -15.92 8.03
C ARG A 94 -5.03 -15.41 6.65
N LEU A 95 -3.85 -14.82 6.51
CA LEU A 95 -3.40 -14.23 5.24
C LEU A 95 -3.44 -15.24 4.08
N PHE A 96 -3.06 -16.49 4.30
CA PHE A 96 -3.12 -17.54 3.26
C PHE A 96 -4.54 -17.89 2.81
N GLN A 97 -5.57 -17.52 3.58
CA GLN A 97 -6.98 -17.78 3.25
C GLN A 97 -7.59 -16.68 2.38
N ILE A 98 -6.90 -15.55 2.20
CA ILE A 98 -7.38 -14.45 1.38
C ILE A 98 -7.52 -14.94 -0.06
N THR A 99 -8.75 -14.93 -0.56
CA THR A 99 -9.03 -15.31 -1.94
C THR A 99 -8.54 -14.21 -2.88
N PRO A 100 -7.86 -14.56 -3.99
CA PRO A 100 -7.37 -13.56 -4.92
C PRO A 100 -8.46 -12.61 -5.41
N CYS A 101 -8.18 -11.30 -5.47
CA CYS A 101 -8.89 -10.38 -6.35
C CYS A 101 -8.74 -10.87 -7.80
N SER A 102 -9.70 -11.66 -8.29
CA SER A 102 -9.71 -12.17 -9.67
C SER A 102 -9.47 -11.02 -10.66
N GLU A 103 -8.53 -11.25 -11.59
CA GLU A 103 -7.95 -10.26 -12.51
C GLU A 103 -8.93 -9.63 -13.54
N GLY A 104 -10.23 -9.89 -13.44
CA GLY A 104 -11.22 -9.46 -14.42
C GLY A 104 -11.54 -7.96 -14.41
N GLU A 105 -11.34 -7.27 -13.28
CA GLU A 105 -11.80 -5.88 -13.10
C GLU A 105 -10.71 -4.92 -12.60
N THR A 106 -9.64 -5.43 -11.99
CA THR A 106 -8.59 -4.62 -11.34
C THR A 106 -7.44 -4.20 -12.26
N GLY A 107 -7.31 -4.80 -13.45
CA GLY A 107 -6.39 -4.31 -14.47
C GLY A 107 -6.67 -2.84 -14.82
N LYS A 108 -7.96 -2.45 -14.85
CA LYS A 108 -8.38 -1.08 -15.12
C LYS A 108 -8.01 -0.10 -14.02
N GLN A 109 -8.06 -0.49 -12.74
CA GLN A 109 -7.74 0.40 -11.62
C GLN A 109 -6.24 0.65 -11.48
N LEU A 110 -5.42 -0.37 -11.75
CA LEU A 110 -3.96 -0.22 -11.84
C LEU A 110 -3.55 0.65 -13.04
N ASP A 111 -4.22 0.49 -14.19
CA ASP A 111 -4.03 1.35 -15.36
C ASP A 111 -4.34 2.83 -15.03
N ILE A 112 -5.41 3.10 -14.26
CA ILE A 112 -5.79 4.47 -13.88
C ILE A 112 -4.72 5.14 -12.99
N SER A 113 -4.19 4.44 -11.98
CA SER A 113 -3.15 5.00 -11.11
C SER A 113 -1.83 5.22 -11.85
N LEU A 114 -1.43 4.32 -12.76
CA LEU A 114 -0.26 4.50 -13.62
C LEU A 114 -0.45 5.62 -14.64
N GLU A 115 -1.64 5.75 -15.23
CA GLU A 115 -1.96 6.83 -16.17
C GLU A 115 -1.96 8.20 -15.48
N LEU A 116 -2.45 8.29 -14.23
CA LEU A 116 -2.40 9.52 -13.44
C LEU A 116 -0.97 9.94 -13.13
N LEU A 117 -0.11 8.98 -12.74
CA LEU A 117 1.33 9.20 -12.53
C LEU A 117 2.01 9.64 -13.83
N ALA A 118 1.67 9.03 -14.97
CA ALA A 118 2.26 9.35 -16.27
C ALA A 118 1.84 10.72 -16.83
N LYS A 119 0.59 11.15 -16.59
CA LYS A 119 0.08 12.46 -17.05
C LYS A 119 0.76 13.62 -16.32
N GLN A 120 1.09 13.47 -15.05
CA GLN A 120 1.73 14.53 -14.26
C GLN A 120 3.23 14.69 -14.58
N ALA A 121 3.92 13.60 -14.94
CA ALA A 121 5.31 13.64 -15.42
C ALA A 121 5.45 14.42 -16.76
N ARG A 122 4.38 14.49 -17.56
CA ARG A 122 4.35 15.28 -18.80
C ARG A 122 3.99 16.75 -18.58
N GLY A 123 3.31 17.09 -17.47
CA GLY A 123 2.89 18.46 -17.15
C GLY A 123 3.99 19.35 -16.58
N SER A 124 5.09 18.78 -16.08
CA SER A 124 6.20 19.52 -15.45
C SER A 124 7.29 19.98 -16.43
N ASN A 125 7.16 19.68 -17.73
CA ASN A 125 8.19 19.98 -18.74
C ASN A 125 7.82 21.12 -19.72
N GLN A 126 6.75 21.88 -19.45
CA GLN A 126 6.25 22.93 -20.37
C GLN A 126 6.21 24.35 -19.77
N GLN A 127 6.95 24.60 -18.69
CA GLN A 127 7.20 25.94 -18.17
C GLN A 127 8.70 26.20 -18.02
N ASN A 128 9.40 26.38 -19.14
CA ASN A 128 10.64 27.17 -19.21
C ASN A 128 11.10 27.32 -20.67
N ARG A 129 10.33 28.05 -21.49
CA ARG A 129 10.89 28.70 -22.68
C ARG A 129 9.97 29.81 -23.20
N ALA A 130 10.13 31.02 -22.66
CA ALA A 130 9.82 32.26 -23.35
C ALA A 130 10.65 33.38 -22.70
N VAL A 131 11.82 33.62 -23.27
CA VAL A 131 12.53 34.91 -23.22
C VAL A 131 12.49 35.45 -24.64
#